data_AF-A0A357QGL3-F1
#
_entry.id   AF-A0A357QGL3-F1
#
_cell.length_a   1.000
_cell.length_b   1.000
_cell.length_c   1.000
_cell.angle_alpha   90.00
_cell.angle_beta   90.00
_cell.angle_gamma   90.00
#
_symmetry.space_group_name_H-M   'P 1'
#
loop_
_entity.id
_entity.type
_entity.pdbx_description
1 polymer ?
#
loop_
_entity_poly.entity_id
_entity_poly.type
_entity_poly.pdbx_seq_one_letter_code
_entity_poly.pdbx_strand_id
1 'polypeptide(L)'
;MKKILTYILVAMIIAPVLNSCKKGEDDPFLSLKSRDGRLEGEWVLKSVEGTQTGTDESTATYKPTDTDRETYTTIITYDGSKFKYVETTDFTSISDETVTCRTVHTYYEPATYSMTFDKNGSVITTNGATQNTTAGTFVISSSPANSGTSFSFSNPYGGGKTDGTYNETIETDYTSSDTDTEESLWYWGNSGKNKSTIVIEEMGTYDVLRLSSKELKLKYSYSSTSNSTYHSTGSFDYTSTDKTVESYEMILTFEKK
;
A
#
# COMPACT_ATOMS: atom_id res chain seq x y z
N MET A 1 -59.21 3.44 -8.48
CA MET A 1 -58.44 2.94 -7.31
C MET A 1 -57.88 1.51 -7.52
N LYS A 2 -58.63 0.54 -8.08
CA LYS A 2 -58.11 -0.83 -8.32
C LYS A 2 -56.83 -0.93 -9.18
N LYS A 3 -56.63 -0.02 -10.16
CA LYS A 3 -55.44 -0.04 -11.04
C LYS A 3 -54.16 0.46 -10.37
N ILE A 4 -54.25 1.36 -9.39
CA ILE A 4 -53.08 1.88 -8.66
C ILE A 4 -52.47 0.77 -7.79
N LEU A 5 -53.31 -0.07 -7.18
CA LEU A 5 -52.85 -1.22 -6.39
C LEU A 5 -52.04 -2.22 -7.24
N THR A 6 -52.43 -2.42 -8.50
CA THR A 6 -51.71 -3.30 -9.44
C THR A 6 -50.33 -2.74 -9.80
N TYR A 7 -50.19 -1.42 -10.04
CA TYR A 7 -48.88 -0.83 -10.32
C TYR A 7 -47.92 -0.91 -9.12
N ILE A 8 -48.43 -0.71 -7.90
CA ILE A 8 -47.63 -0.85 -6.67
C ILE A 8 -47.18 -2.31 -6.48
N LEU A 9 -48.07 -3.27 -6.75
CA LEU A 9 -47.74 -4.69 -6.64
C LEU A 9 -46.66 -5.12 -7.67
N VAL A 10 -46.76 -4.62 -8.91
CA VAL A 10 -45.76 -4.89 -9.95
C VAL A 10 -44.42 -4.22 -9.60
N ALA A 11 -44.43 -3.00 -9.07
CA ALA A 11 -43.22 -2.32 -8.63
C ALA A 11 -42.52 -3.06 -7.46
N MET A 12 -43.29 -3.63 -6.51
CA MET A 12 -42.73 -4.45 -5.42
C MET A 12 -42.10 -5.76 -5.90
N ILE A 13 -42.61 -6.37 -6.97
CA ILE A 13 -42.03 -7.61 -7.53
C ILE A 13 -40.74 -7.32 -8.31
N ILE A 14 -40.60 -6.13 -8.90
CA ILE A 14 -39.43 -5.75 -9.69
C ILE A 14 -38.28 -5.22 -8.81
N ALA A 15 -38.57 -4.62 -7.65
CA ALA A 15 -37.55 -4.04 -6.77
C ALA A 15 -36.42 -5.00 -6.33
N PRO A 16 -36.66 -6.29 -6.00
CA PRO A 16 -35.59 -7.22 -5.62
C PRO A 16 -34.67 -7.59 -6.78
N VAL A 17 -35.19 -7.59 -8.02
CA VAL A 17 -34.44 -7.98 -9.22
C VAL A 17 -33.36 -6.94 -9.57
N LEU A 18 -33.52 -5.71 -9.07
CA LEU A 18 -32.59 -4.62 -9.33
C LEU A 18 -31.36 -4.64 -8.40
N ASN A 19 -31.42 -5.34 -7.25
CA ASN A 19 -30.26 -5.51 -6.38
C ASN A 19 -29.20 -6.46 -6.97
N SER A 20 -29.60 -7.37 -7.86
CA SER A 20 -28.67 -8.31 -8.52
C SER A 20 -27.92 -7.72 -9.73
N CYS A 21 -28.20 -6.46 -10.10
CA CYS A 21 -27.55 -5.79 -11.24
C CYS A 21 -26.44 -4.82 -10.82
N LYS A 22 -26.12 -4.74 -9.51
CA LYS A 22 -24.94 -4.01 -9.04
C LYS A 22 -23.68 -4.76 -9.49
N LYS A 23 -22.91 -4.14 -10.39
CA LYS A 23 -21.66 -4.69 -10.93
C LYS A 23 -20.43 -4.33 -10.09
N GLY A 24 -20.56 -3.31 -9.23
CA GLY A 24 -19.65 -2.96 -8.15
C GLY A 24 -20.48 -2.62 -6.92
N GLU A 25 -19.88 -2.73 -5.73
CA GLU A 25 -20.56 -2.54 -4.44
C GLU A 25 -21.23 -1.15 -4.35
N ASP A 26 -20.52 -0.15 -4.88
CA ASP A 26 -20.90 1.26 -4.85
C ASP A 26 -21.24 1.86 -6.23
N ASP A 27 -21.50 1.02 -7.24
CA ASP A 27 -21.87 1.49 -8.58
C ASP A 27 -23.26 2.17 -8.58
N PRO A 28 -23.48 3.25 -9.34
CA PRO A 28 -24.78 3.88 -9.46
C PRO A 28 -25.83 2.90 -10.02
N PHE A 29 -27.02 2.91 -9.42
CA PHE A 29 -28.10 1.95 -9.67
C PHE A 29 -28.54 1.88 -11.15
N LEU A 30 -28.52 3.01 -11.86
CA LEU A 30 -28.84 3.10 -13.29
C LEU A 30 -27.82 4.03 -13.96
N SER A 31 -27.07 3.49 -14.92
CA SER A 31 -26.22 4.27 -15.83
C SER A 31 -26.66 3.98 -17.27
N LEU A 32 -26.87 5.04 -18.05
CA LEU A 32 -27.11 4.92 -19.50
C LEU A 32 -25.81 4.71 -20.29
N LYS A 33 -24.66 5.02 -19.68
CA LYS A 33 -23.33 4.78 -20.28
C LYS A 33 -22.83 3.37 -19.94
N SER A 34 -22.18 2.73 -20.90
CA SER A 34 -21.41 1.50 -20.67
C SER A 34 -20.27 1.74 -19.67
N ARG A 35 -19.68 0.68 -19.10
CA ARG A 35 -18.49 0.82 -18.23
C ARG A 35 -17.32 1.42 -19.00
N ASP A 36 -17.10 1.03 -20.25
CA ASP A 36 -16.07 1.61 -21.11
C ASP A 36 -16.26 3.12 -21.29
N GLY A 37 -17.49 3.55 -21.64
CA GLY A 37 -17.79 4.98 -21.79
C GLY A 37 -17.86 5.77 -20.48
N ARG A 38 -17.88 5.10 -19.32
CA ARG A 38 -17.68 5.75 -18.02
C ARG A 38 -16.19 5.92 -17.74
N LEU A 39 -15.38 4.91 -18.04
CA LEU A 39 -13.94 4.89 -17.81
C LEU A 39 -13.18 5.86 -18.72
N GLU A 40 -13.58 6.01 -19.98
CA GLU A 40 -12.93 6.92 -20.94
C GLU A 40 -12.85 8.38 -20.43
N GLY A 41 -11.68 9.00 -20.51
CA GLY A 41 -11.45 10.41 -20.12
C GLY A 41 -10.32 10.60 -19.11
N GLU A 42 -10.12 11.85 -18.69
CA GLU A 42 -9.10 12.24 -17.72
C GLU A 42 -9.63 12.10 -16.28
N TRP A 43 -8.84 11.44 -15.43
CA TRP A 43 -9.11 11.15 -14.04
C TRP A 43 -7.97 11.70 -13.18
N VAL A 44 -8.30 12.53 -12.21
CA VAL A 44 -7.34 13.13 -11.28
C VAL A 44 -7.42 12.39 -9.96
N LEU A 45 -6.29 11.93 -9.43
CA LEU A 45 -6.23 11.27 -8.13
C LEU A 45 -6.62 12.26 -7.03
N LYS A 46 -7.55 11.85 -6.18
CA LYS A 46 -8.05 12.64 -5.05
C LYS A 46 -7.62 12.08 -3.72
N SER A 47 -7.59 10.76 -3.59
CA SER A 47 -7.06 10.13 -2.38
C SER A 47 -6.47 8.76 -2.64
N VAL A 48 -5.53 8.39 -1.77
CA VAL A 48 -5.02 7.04 -1.61
C VAL A 48 -5.15 6.70 -0.14
N GLU A 49 -5.63 5.50 0.14
CA GLU A 49 -5.63 4.90 1.48
C GLU A 49 -5.05 3.51 1.34
N GLY A 50 -3.89 3.25 1.95
CA GLY A 50 -3.21 1.99 1.78
C GLY A 50 -2.38 1.56 2.98
N THR A 51 -2.10 0.27 3.02
CA THR A 51 -1.22 -0.34 4.00
C THR A 51 -0.37 -1.40 3.30
N GLN A 52 0.94 -1.28 3.47
CA GLN A 52 1.91 -2.32 3.18
C GLN A 52 2.35 -2.92 4.51
N THR A 53 2.43 -4.25 4.57
CA THR A 53 2.98 -4.96 5.71
C THR A 53 3.97 -6.00 5.21
N GLY A 54 5.07 -6.17 5.93
CA GLY A 54 5.96 -7.28 5.68
C GLY A 54 6.55 -7.85 6.94
N THR A 55 7.10 -9.04 6.80
CA THR A 55 7.81 -9.76 7.85
C THR A 55 9.00 -10.47 7.22
N ASP A 56 10.18 -10.10 7.69
CA ASP A 56 11.44 -10.74 7.38
C ASP A 56 11.89 -11.53 8.60
N GLU A 57 12.02 -12.84 8.42
CA GLU A 57 12.51 -13.77 9.43
C GLU A 57 13.85 -14.33 8.94
N SER A 58 14.91 -14.05 9.68
CA SER A 58 16.23 -14.64 9.44
C SER A 58 16.57 -15.60 10.58
N THR A 59 16.91 -16.83 10.22
CA THR A 59 17.32 -17.86 11.18
C THR A 59 18.74 -18.31 10.89
N ALA A 60 19.59 -18.11 11.89
CA ALA A 60 21.01 -18.34 11.83
C ALA A 60 21.37 -19.56 12.68
N THR A 61 21.73 -20.69 12.06
CA THR A 61 22.15 -21.87 12.83
C THR A 61 23.67 -21.86 13.04
N TYR A 62 24.14 -21.07 13.99
CA TYR A 62 25.49 -21.18 14.56
C TYR A 62 25.34 -21.19 16.08
N LYS A 63 25.82 -22.21 16.81
CA LYS A 63 25.55 -22.31 18.26
C LYS A 63 25.97 -21.03 19.02
N PRO A 64 25.09 -20.40 19.82
CA PRO A 64 23.64 -20.64 19.98
C PRO A 64 22.80 -20.10 18.81
N THR A 65 21.73 -20.80 18.45
CA THR A 65 20.83 -20.37 17.34
C THR A 65 20.26 -18.99 17.61
N ASP A 66 20.70 -18.02 16.82
CA ASP A 66 20.15 -16.68 16.83
C ASP A 66 18.99 -16.62 15.82
N THR A 67 17.87 -16.05 16.25
CA THR A 67 16.73 -15.76 15.37
C THR A 67 16.42 -14.29 15.43
N ASP A 68 16.57 -13.64 14.29
CA ASP A 68 16.20 -12.24 14.13
C ASP A 68 14.90 -12.17 13.33
N ARG A 69 13.99 -11.34 13.80
CA ARG A 69 12.72 -11.09 13.15
C ARG A 69 12.49 -9.60 13.05
N GLU A 70 12.26 -9.15 11.84
CA GLU A 70 11.85 -7.79 11.52
C GLU A 70 10.43 -7.82 10.96
N THR A 71 9.56 -6.99 11.49
CA THR A 71 8.24 -6.75 10.89
C THR A 71 8.12 -5.28 10.59
N TYR A 72 7.69 -4.95 9.38
CA TYR A 72 7.50 -3.58 8.96
C TYR A 72 6.05 -3.34 8.54
N THR A 73 5.56 -2.12 8.75
CA THR A 73 4.23 -1.66 8.35
C THR A 73 4.34 -0.25 7.82
N THR A 74 3.92 -0.02 6.58
CA THR A 74 3.88 1.29 5.95
C THR A 74 2.43 1.68 5.67
N ILE A 75 1.95 2.73 6.33
CA ILE A 75 0.64 3.32 6.04
C ILE A 75 0.84 4.43 5.00
N ILE A 76 0.12 4.34 3.89
CA ILE A 76 0.21 5.29 2.77
C ILE A 76 -1.11 6.04 2.67
N THR A 77 -1.03 7.38 2.69
CA THR A 77 -2.20 8.24 2.47
C THR A 77 -1.89 9.34 1.47
N TYR A 78 -2.88 9.76 0.67
CA TYR A 78 -2.77 10.90 -0.24
C TYR A 78 -4.02 11.77 -0.13
N ASP A 79 -3.86 13.09 -0.10
CA ASP A 79 -4.94 14.06 0.14
C ASP A 79 -5.33 14.89 -1.10
N GLY A 80 -4.78 14.55 -2.28
CA GLY A 80 -4.95 15.32 -3.51
C GLY A 80 -3.79 16.26 -3.82
N SER A 81 -2.83 16.40 -2.90
CA SER A 81 -1.66 17.28 -3.08
C SER A 81 -0.33 16.67 -2.61
N LYS A 82 -0.35 15.76 -1.64
CA LYS A 82 0.84 15.12 -1.11
C LYS A 82 0.55 13.72 -0.60
N PHE A 83 1.52 12.83 -0.74
CA PHE A 83 1.56 11.57 -0.03
C PHE A 83 2.06 11.79 1.39
N LYS A 84 1.60 10.94 2.30
CA LYS A 84 2.12 10.77 3.66
C LYS A 84 2.35 9.28 3.87
N TYR A 85 3.54 8.97 4.33
CA TYR A 85 3.97 7.62 4.67
C TYR A 85 4.22 7.56 6.17
N VAL A 86 3.73 6.50 6.82
CA VAL A 86 4.05 6.19 8.22
C VAL A 86 4.60 4.78 8.26
N GLU A 87 5.91 4.67 8.37
CA GLU A 87 6.63 3.40 8.44
C GLU A 87 6.82 3.04 9.91
N THR A 88 6.53 1.80 10.27
CA THR A 88 6.74 1.24 11.60
C THR A 88 7.52 -0.04 11.44
N THR A 89 8.69 -0.13 12.07
CA THR A 89 9.53 -1.33 12.05
C THR A 89 9.67 -1.84 13.48
N ASP A 90 9.26 -3.08 13.71
CA ASP A 90 9.49 -3.81 14.95
C ASP A 90 10.57 -4.86 14.70
N PHE A 91 11.68 -4.74 15.41
CA PHE A 91 12.79 -5.69 15.38
C PHE A 91 12.80 -6.49 16.67
N THR A 92 12.92 -7.82 16.56
CA THR A 92 13.06 -8.75 17.66
C THR A 92 14.28 -9.62 17.42
N SER A 93 15.28 -9.53 18.29
CA SER A 93 16.39 -10.49 18.32
C SER A 93 16.17 -11.48 19.44
N ILE A 94 16.23 -12.76 19.10
CA ILE A 94 16.06 -13.88 20.04
C ILE A 94 17.41 -14.59 20.11
N SER A 95 18.14 -14.28 21.17
CA SER A 95 19.32 -15.02 21.64
C SER A 95 19.01 -15.57 23.05
N ASP A 96 19.99 -15.59 23.95
CA ASP A 96 19.77 -15.92 25.38
C ASP A 96 18.82 -14.93 26.08
N GLU A 97 18.67 -13.71 25.54
CA GLU A 97 17.68 -12.71 25.95
C GLU A 97 16.89 -12.20 24.73
N THR A 98 15.60 -11.92 24.91
CA THR A 98 14.78 -11.31 23.86
C THR A 98 14.90 -9.80 23.94
N VAL A 99 15.43 -9.19 22.88
CA VAL A 99 15.47 -7.72 22.72
C VAL A 99 14.44 -7.33 21.68
N THR A 100 13.57 -6.38 22.03
CA THR A 100 12.62 -5.78 21.09
C THR A 100 12.93 -4.30 20.91
N CYS A 101 12.87 -3.84 19.68
CA CYS A 101 13.00 -2.45 19.29
C CYS A 101 11.84 -2.10 18.35
N ARG A 102 11.29 -0.91 18.50
CA ARG A 102 10.32 -0.33 17.58
C ARG A 102 10.91 0.95 17.02
N THR A 103 10.73 1.20 15.73
CA THR A 103 10.99 2.48 15.06
C THR A 103 9.72 2.93 14.38
N VAL A 104 9.43 4.24 14.41
CA VAL A 104 8.38 4.86 13.61
C VAL A 104 9.02 5.97 12.78
N HIS A 105 8.72 6.05 11.49
CA HIS A 105 9.17 7.11 10.61
C HIS A 105 7.96 7.73 9.88
N THR A 106 7.98 9.04 9.65
CA THR A 106 6.89 9.74 8.96
C THR A 106 7.46 10.79 8.03
N TYR A 107 7.08 10.71 6.75
CA TYR A 107 7.49 11.66 5.72
C TYR A 107 6.34 11.98 4.76
N TYR A 108 6.55 13.03 3.97
CA TYR A 108 5.56 13.58 3.05
C TYR A 108 6.19 13.81 1.68
N GLU A 109 5.44 13.58 0.60
CA GLU A 109 5.90 13.82 -0.77
C GLU A 109 4.83 14.58 -1.55
N PRO A 110 5.03 15.87 -1.86
CA PRO A 110 4.13 16.58 -2.77
C PRO A 110 4.08 15.90 -4.12
N ALA A 111 2.87 15.61 -4.59
CA ALA A 111 2.65 14.95 -5.87
C ALA A 111 1.31 15.35 -6.48
N THR A 112 1.23 15.30 -7.79
CA THR A 112 -0.03 15.33 -8.54
C THR A 112 -0.06 14.13 -9.45
N TYR A 113 -1.21 13.46 -9.52
CA TYR A 113 -1.35 12.24 -10.29
C TYR A 113 -2.65 12.25 -11.12
N SER A 114 -2.54 11.92 -12.40
CA SER A 114 -3.69 11.77 -13.29
C SER A 114 -3.54 10.58 -14.24
N MET A 115 -4.66 10.01 -14.65
CA MET A 115 -4.76 8.97 -15.66
C MET A 115 -5.73 9.41 -16.76
N THR A 116 -5.38 9.19 -18.02
CA THR A 116 -6.31 9.38 -19.15
C THR A 116 -6.54 8.06 -19.84
N PHE A 117 -7.75 7.50 -19.72
CA PHE A 117 -8.13 6.28 -20.42
C PHE A 117 -8.72 6.63 -21.78
N ASP A 118 -8.18 6.04 -22.84
CA ASP A 118 -8.77 6.06 -24.16
C ASP A 118 -9.67 4.82 -24.37
N LYS A 119 -10.58 4.89 -25.35
CA LYS A 119 -11.47 3.77 -25.69
C LYS A 119 -10.80 2.62 -26.46
N ASN A 120 -9.57 2.82 -26.93
CA ASN A 120 -8.83 1.86 -27.74
C ASN A 120 -7.91 0.97 -26.89
N GLY A 121 -7.85 1.20 -25.57
CA GLY A 121 -7.03 0.42 -24.64
C GLY A 121 -5.69 1.06 -24.27
N SER A 122 -5.47 2.34 -24.57
CA SER A 122 -4.31 3.12 -24.08
C SER A 122 -4.68 3.91 -22.82
N VAL A 123 -3.75 3.97 -21.87
CA VAL A 123 -3.82 4.81 -20.67
C VAL A 123 -2.55 5.64 -20.56
N ILE A 124 -2.71 6.94 -20.38
CA ILE A 124 -1.61 7.86 -20.13
C ILE A 124 -1.62 8.22 -18.64
N THR A 125 -0.51 7.98 -17.96
CA THR A 125 -0.29 8.39 -16.58
C THR A 125 0.58 9.65 -16.57
N THR A 126 0.28 10.57 -15.67
CA THR A 126 1.13 11.76 -15.45
C THR A 126 1.36 11.90 -13.97
N ASN A 127 2.63 11.92 -13.57
CA ASN A 127 3.08 12.16 -12.21
C ASN A 127 3.90 13.44 -12.15
N GLY A 128 3.40 14.45 -11.44
CA GLY A 128 4.17 15.64 -11.10
C GLY A 128 4.59 15.56 -9.66
N ALA A 129 5.78 15.03 -9.38
CA ALA A 129 6.31 14.88 -8.04
C ALA A 129 7.28 16.02 -7.72
N THR A 130 7.19 16.54 -6.50
CA THR A 130 8.24 17.38 -5.89
C THR A 130 8.73 16.63 -4.67
N GLN A 131 9.99 16.17 -4.68
CA GLN A 131 10.52 15.50 -3.49
C GLN A 131 10.84 16.56 -2.43
N ASN A 132 10.26 16.41 -1.25
CA ASN A 132 10.56 17.21 -0.06
C ASN A 132 10.64 16.26 1.15
N THR A 133 11.82 15.80 1.53
CA THR A 133 11.95 14.91 2.69
C THR A 133 11.73 15.69 3.98
N THR A 134 10.56 15.51 4.62
CA THR A 134 10.31 16.08 5.96
C THR A 134 10.89 15.16 7.03
N ALA A 135 11.56 15.73 8.03
CA ALA A 135 12.19 15.02 9.14
C ALA A 135 11.22 14.05 9.84
N GLY A 136 11.63 12.78 9.96
CA GLY A 136 10.92 11.79 10.77
C GLY A 136 11.28 11.90 12.25
N THR A 137 10.40 11.40 13.12
CA THR A 137 10.67 11.24 14.55
C THR A 137 11.12 9.81 14.83
N PHE A 138 12.40 9.59 15.09
CA PHE A 138 12.90 8.27 15.46
C PHE A 138 12.68 8.03 16.96
N VAL A 139 11.93 6.99 17.33
CA VAL A 139 11.70 6.60 18.73
C VAL A 139 12.27 5.20 18.92
N ILE A 140 13.30 5.01 19.74
CA ILE A 140 13.73 3.68 20.22
C ILE A 140 13.13 3.47 21.61
N SER A 141 12.40 2.38 21.80
CA SER A 141 12.01 1.88 23.11
C SER A 141 12.60 0.49 23.33
N SER A 142 13.51 0.33 24.30
CA SER A 142 13.92 -0.97 24.81
C SER A 142 13.13 -1.29 26.09
N SER A 143 12.62 -2.51 26.20
CA SER A 143 12.14 -3.05 27.47
C SER A 143 13.34 -3.68 28.19
N PRO A 144 13.68 -3.31 29.43
CA PRO A 144 14.81 -3.92 30.12
C PRO A 144 14.51 -5.41 30.36
N ALA A 145 15.25 -6.29 29.68
CA ALA A 145 15.46 -7.63 30.19
C ALA A 145 16.33 -7.50 31.46
N ASN A 146 15.98 -8.25 32.49
CA ASN A 146 16.65 -8.24 33.79
C ASN A 146 18.09 -8.79 33.71
N SER A 147 19.04 -8.08 33.13
CA SER A 147 20.47 -8.31 33.35
C SER A 147 21.26 -7.07 32.90
N GLY A 148 22.41 -6.80 33.53
CA GLY A 148 23.21 -5.59 33.33
C GLY A 148 23.95 -5.51 31.97
N THR A 149 23.34 -5.96 30.88
CA THR A 149 23.89 -5.90 29.52
C THR A 149 23.62 -4.53 28.90
N SER A 150 24.66 -3.67 28.87
CA SER A 150 24.59 -2.41 28.14
C SER A 150 24.81 -2.67 26.64
N PHE A 151 23.77 -2.54 25.83
CA PHE A 151 23.91 -2.51 24.37
C PHE A 151 24.33 -1.11 23.92
N SER A 152 25.39 -1.04 23.12
CA SER A 152 25.81 0.19 22.45
C SER A 152 25.48 0.07 20.97
N PHE A 153 24.45 0.79 20.51
CA PHE A 153 24.34 1.10 19.09
C PHE A 153 25.43 2.13 18.77
N SER A 154 26.41 1.76 17.96
CA SER A 154 27.30 2.76 17.37
C SER A 154 26.52 3.45 16.26
N ASN A 155 25.78 4.51 16.60
CA ASN A 155 25.57 5.55 15.61
C ASN A 155 26.99 6.06 15.24
N PRO A 156 27.41 6.06 13.97
CA PRO A 156 28.71 6.62 13.57
C PRO A 156 28.91 8.07 14.02
N TYR A 157 27.86 8.75 14.50
CA TYR A 157 27.89 10.14 14.95
C TYR A 157 27.76 10.40 16.46
N GLY A 158 27.77 9.38 17.34
CA GLY A 158 27.79 9.70 18.78
C GLY A 158 27.72 8.51 19.73
N GLY A 159 28.86 8.14 20.32
CA GLY A 159 28.93 7.16 21.40
C GLY A 159 28.47 7.74 22.73
N GLY A 160 27.23 7.44 23.13
CA GLY A 160 26.70 7.73 24.46
C GLY A 160 25.78 6.61 24.92
N LYS A 161 26.08 5.99 26.07
CA LYS A 161 25.18 5.03 26.73
C LYS A 161 23.99 5.81 27.30
N THR A 162 22.77 5.50 26.90
CA THR A 162 21.57 6.04 27.58
C THR A 162 20.53 4.94 27.76
N ASP A 163 20.07 4.80 28.99
CA ASP A 163 18.81 4.21 29.39
C ASP A 163 17.74 5.31 29.29
N GLY A 164 17.05 5.39 28.16
CA GLY A 164 16.01 6.40 27.94
C GLY A 164 15.44 6.39 26.52
N THR A 165 14.28 7.02 26.35
CA THR A 165 13.70 7.29 25.02
C THR A 165 14.53 8.40 24.35
N TYR A 166 15.26 8.04 23.30
CA TYR A 166 15.97 8.99 22.43
C TYR A 166 15.04 9.41 21.29
N ASN A 167 14.87 10.73 21.11
CA ASN A 167 14.14 11.32 19.98
C ASN A 167 15.14 12.15 19.17
N GLU A 168 15.39 11.76 17.93
CA GLU A 168 16.19 12.54 16.97
C GLU A 168 15.30 12.99 15.81
N THR A 169 15.52 14.23 15.36
CA THR A 169 14.85 14.83 14.21
C THR A 169 15.95 15.26 13.25
N ILE A 170 16.04 14.61 12.09
CA ILE A 170 17.03 14.93 11.04
C ILE A 170 16.31 15.70 9.94
N GLU A 171 16.67 16.95 9.72
CA GLU A 171 16.17 17.78 8.62
C GLU A 171 17.12 17.68 7.42
N THR A 172 16.61 17.32 6.24
CA THR A 172 17.36 17.35 4.98
C THR A 172 16.58 18.13 3.92
N ASP A 173 17.13 19.27 3.49
CA ASP A 173 16.54 20.11 2.44
C ASP A 173 17.06 19.69 1.05
N TYR A 174 16.22 18.99 0.28
CA TYR A 174 16.43 18.75 -1.15
C TYR A 174 15.14 19.04 -1.91
N THR A 175 15.21 19.84 -2.97
CA THR A 175 14.05 20.17 -3.81
C THR A 175 14.38 19.87 -5.28
N SER A 176 13.70 18.90 -5.87
CA SER A 176 13.66 18.67 -7.31
C SER A 176 12.20 18.53 -7.76
N SER A 177 11.81 19.21 -8.84
CA SER A 177 10.52 19.03 -9.49
C SER A 177 10.74 18.27 -10.79
N ASP A 178 10.08 17.12 -10.93
CA ASP A 178 10.05 16.38 -12.19
C ASP A 178 8.61 16.05 -12.59
N THR A 179 8.39 15.92 -13.89
CA THR A 179 7.09 15.53 -14.44
C THR A 179 7.29 14.39 -15.41
N ASP A 180 6.85 13.21 -15.02
CA ASP A 180 6.94 12.00 -15.81
C ASP A 180 5.58 11.69 -16.44
N THR A 181 5.61 11.29 -17.71
CA THR A 181 4.44 10.84 -18.46
C THR A 181 4.74 9.51 -19.10
N GLU A 182 3.91 8.51 -18.83
CA GLU A 182 4.05 7.16 -19.38
C GLU A 182 2.77 6.76 -20.09
N GLU A 183 2.91 6.09 -21.24
CA GLU A 183 1.79 5.50 -21.98
C GLU A 183 1.85 3.99 -21.83
N SER A 184 0.73 3.40 -21.40
CA SER A 184 0.60 1.96 -21.17
C SER A 184 -0.68 1.42 -21.78
N LEU A 185 -0.83 0.09 -21.81
CA LEU A 185 -2.05 -0.57 -22.24
C LEU A 185 -2.95 -0.89 -21.04
N TRP A 186 -4.26 -0.80 -21.25
CA TRP A 186 -5.26 -1.23 -20.29
C TRP A 186 -6.30 -2.15 -20.93
N TYR A 187 -6.81 -3.09 -20.14
CA TYR A 187 -7.93 -3.95 -20.51
C TYR A 187 -8.70 -4.45 -19.30
N TRP A 188 -9.92 -4.93 -19.52
CA TRP A 188 -10.69 -5.58 -18.46
C TRP A 188 -10.12 -6.96 -18.18
N GLY A 189 -9.66 -7.20 -16.94
CA GLY A 189 -9.15 -8.50 -16.51
C GLY A 189 -10.22 -9.59 -16.50
N ASN A 190 -11.50 -9.21 -16.43
CA ASN A 190 -12.61 -10.12 -16.62
C ASN A 190 -13.53 -9.69 -17.77
N SER A 191 -13.67 -10.57 -18.76
CA SER A 191 -14.45 -10.35 -19.98
C SER A 191 -15.98 -10.45 -19.79
N GLY A 192 -16.43 -10.76 -18.57
CA GLY A 192 -17.84 -10.88 -18.22
C GLY A 192 -18.57 -9.54 -18.13
N LYS A 193 -19.90 -9.59 -17.94
CA LYS A 193 -20.75 -8.39 -17.79
C LYS A 193 -20.33 -7.50 -16.62
N ASN A 194 -19.62 -8.03 -15.63
CA ASN A 194 -19.32 -7.34 -14.38
C ASN A 194 -18.16 -6.36 -14.53
N LYS A 195 -17.16 -6.63 -15.40
CA LYS A 195 -16.00 -5.74 -15.63
C LYS A 195 -15.48 -5.15 -14.32
N SER A 196 -15.22 -6.04 -13.36
CA SER A 196 -14.90 -5.70 -11.97
C SER A 196 -13.40 -5.58 -11.74
N THR A 197 -12.57 -5.86 -12.74
CA THR A 197 -11.12 -5.82 -12.62
C THR A 197 -10.53 -5.16 -13.87
N ILE A 198 -9.65 -4.18 -13.67
CA ILE A 198 -8.88 -3.52 -14.74
C ILE A 198 -7.42 -3.91 -14.61
N VAL A 199 -6.78 -4.22 -15.72
CA VAL A 199 -5.34 -4.47 -15.81
C VAL A 199 -4.73 -3.28 -16.55
N ILE A 200 -3.65 -2.75 -16.00
CA ILE A 200 -2.79 -1.74 -16.62
C ILE A 200 -1.39 -2.38 -16.67
N GLU A 201 -0.85 -2.65 -17.86
CA GLU A 201 0.26 -3.60 -18.04
C GLU A 201 1.48 -3.35 -17.15
N GLU A 202 1.82 -2.08 -16.91
CA GLU A 202 2.99 -1.70 -16.10
C GLU A 202 2.64 -1.36 -14.64
N MET A 203 1.36 -1.15 -14.34
CA MET A 203 0.89 -0.79 -12.99
C MET A 203 0.20 -1.93 -12.25
N GLY A 204 -0.08 -3.04 -12.91
CA GLY A 204 -0.69 -4.24 -12.34
C GLY A 204 -2.22 -4.31 -12.50
N THR A 205 -2.84 -5.10 -11.62
CA THR A 205 -4.27 -5.45 -11.68
C THR A 205 -5.02 -4.82 -10.51
N TYR A 206 -6.16 -4.21 -10.80
CA TYR A 206 -6.97 -3.47 -9.84
C TYR A 206 -8.42 -3.95 -9.86
N ASP A 207 -8.99 -4.14 -8.68
CA ASP A 207 -10.42 -4.31 -8.53
C ASP A 207 -11.13 -2.95 -8.63
N VAL A 208 -12.16 -2.87 -9.46
CA VAL A 208 -12.97 -1.66 -9.63
C VAL A 208 -14.10 -1.67 -8.63
N LEU A 209 -13.84 -1.09 -7.46
CA LEU A 209 -14.82 -0.94 -6.37
C LEU A 209 -16.00 -0.05 -6.80
N ARG A 210 -15.71 1.01 -7.56
CA ARG A 210 -16.72 1.96 -8.07
C ARG A 210 -16.29 2.57 -9.38
N LEU A 211 -17.21 2.66 -10.33
CA LEU A 211 -17.02 3.44 -11.55
C LEU A 211 -18.30 4.22 -11.87
N SER A 212 -18.35 5.50 -11.53
CA SER A 212 -19.44 6.40 -11.88
C SER A 212 -19.02 7.35 -13.01
N SER A 213 -19.87 8.33 -13.36
CA SER A 213 -19.48 9.38 -14.32
C SER A 213 -18.53 10.43 -13.73
N LYS A 214 -18.34 10.45 -12.41
CA LYS A 214 -17.54 11.46 -11.69
C LYS A 214 -16.43 10.86 -10.83
N GLU A 215 -16.54 9.59 -10.47
CA GLU A 215 -15.68 8.97 -9.48
C GLU A 215 -15.30 7.56 -9.91
N LEU A 216 -14.03 7.24 -9.80
CA LEU A 216 -13.43 5.93 -10.04
C LEU A 216 -12.70 5.52 -8.75
N LYS A 217 -13.05 4.36 -8.20
CA LYS A 217 -12.34 3.76 -7.07
C LYS A 217 -11.74 2.43 -7.49
N LEU A 218 -10.42 2.33 -7.32
CA LEU A 218 -9.63 1.14 -7.64
C LEU A 218 -9.04 0.58 -6.36
N LYS A 219 -9.03 -0.73 -6.21
CA LYS A 219 -8.31 -1.45 -5.15
C LYS A 219 -7.17 -2.24 -5.76
N TYR A 220 -5.96 -1.96 -5.31
CA TYR A 220 -4.78 -2.77 -5.59
C TYR A 220 -4.52 -3.70 -4.42
N SER A 221 -4.24 -4.96 -4.70
CA SER A 221 -3.85 -5.93 -3.68
C SER A 221 -2.74 -6.83 -4.20
N TYR A 222 -1.68 -6.95 -3.42
CA TYR A 222 -0.53 -7.80 -3.73
C TYR A 222 -0.13 -8.57 -2.48
N SER A 223 0.30 -9.81 -2.65
CA SER A 223 0.92 -10.59 -1.58
C SER A 223 2.01 -11.48 -2.17
N SER A 224 3.18 -11.48 -1.55
CA SER A 224 4.31 -12.32 -1.91
C SER A 224 4.79 -13.12 -0.71
N THR A 225 5.41 -14.25 -0.99
CA THR A 225 6.21 -14.98 0.00
C THR A 225 7.42 -15.51 -0.73
N SER A 226 8.60 -15.14 -0.25
CA SER A 226 9.86 -15.66 -0.75
C SER A 226 10.59 -16.37 0.39
N ASN A 227 11.30 -17.44 0.05
CA ASN A 227 12.17 -18.15 0.96
C ASN A 227 13.52 -18.29 0.28
N SER A 228 14.59 -17.99 1.00
CA SER A 228 15.95 -18.23 0.56
C SER A 228 16.70 -19.02 1.63
N THR A 229 17.64 -19.86 1.21
CA THR A 229 18.49 -20.59 2.14
C THR A 229 19.91 -20.53 1.63
N TYR A 230 20.80 -20.03 2.47
CA TYR A 230 22.21 -19.87 2.19
C TYR A 230 23.01 -20.85 3.04
N HIS A 231 23.84 -21.65 2.38
CA HIS A 231 24.78 -22.55 3.03
C HIS A 231 26.21 -22.08 2.74
N SER A 232 27.00 -21.93 3.80
CA SER A 232 28.43 -21.67 3.69
C SER A 232 29.18 -22.83 4.35
N THR A 233 30.10 -23.43 3.59
CA THR A 233 31.01 -24.47 4.06
C THR A 233 32.40 -23.89 4.19
N GLY A 234 32.93 -23.81 5.42
CA GLY A 234 34.23 -23.22 5.72
C GLY A 234 34.76 -23.70 7.07
N SER A 235 35.66 -22.93 7.70
CA SER A 235 36.12 -23.23 9.07
C SER A 235 34.99 -23.26 10.10
N PHE A 236 33.83 -22.71 9.74
CA PHE A 236 32.57 -22.81 10.46
C PHE A 236 31.46 -23.09 9.43
N ASP A 237 30.73 -24.18 9.63
CA ASP A 237 29.53 -24.45 8.85
C ASP A 237 28.39 -23.56 9.35
N TYR A 238 27.77 -22.82 8.42
CA TYR A 238 26.65 -21.95 8.73
C TYR A 238 25.52 -22.12 7.71
N THR A 239 24.29 -22.13 8.21
CA THR A 239 23.07 -22.08 7.41
C THR A 239 22.23 -20.89 7.85
N SER A 240 21.93 -20.02 6.89
CA SER A 240 20.93 -18.94 7.01
C SER A 240 19.68 -19.36 6.27
N THR A 241 18.51 -19.21 6.89
CA THR A 241 17.24 -19.24 6.18
C THR A 241 16.55 -17.91 6.36
N ASP A 242 16.30 -17.23 5.24
CA ASP A 242 15.59 -15.97 5.20
C ASP A 242 14.21 -16.21 4.58
N LYS A 243 13.19 -15.71 5.25
CA LYS A 243 11.81 -15.77 4.79
C LYS A 243 11.21 -14.37 4.82
N THR A 244 10.72 -13.94 3.68
CA THR A 244 10.07 -12.65 3.51
C THR A 244 8.61 -12.89 3.12
N VAL A 245 7.69 -12.30 3.87
CA VAL A 245 6.26 -12.26 3.55
C VAL A 245 5.87 -10.80 3.41
N GLU A 246 5.32 -10.41 2.27
CA GLU A 246 4.88 -9.04 2.03
C GLU A 246 3.44 -9.02 1.55
N SER A 247 2.69 -8.00 1.95
CA SER A 247 1.36 -7.73 1.41
C SER A 247 1.08 -6.24 1.33
N TYR A 248 0.32 -5.85 0.32
CA TYR A 248 -0.05 -4.49 0.02
C TYR A 248 -1.54 -4.46 -0.25
N GLU A 249 -2.22 -3.50 0.35
CA GLU A 249 -3.59 -3.16 0.01
C GLU A 249 -3.70 -1.65 -0.13
N MET A 250 -4.19 -1.16 -1.27
CA MET A 250 -4.38 0.27 -1.53
C MET A 250 -5.71 0.54 -2.21
N ILE A 251 -6.42 1.57 -1.76
CA ILE A 251 -7.62 2.10 -2.40
C ILE A 251 -7.26 3.47 -3.00
N LEU A 252 -7.38 3.58 -4.31
CA LEU A 252 -7.17 4.81 -5.07
C LEU A 252 -8.53 5.38 -5.46
N THR A 253 -8.79 6.64 -5.11
CA THR A 253 -10.00 7.37 -5.51
C THR A 253 -9.64 8.49 -6.47
N PHE A 254 -10.24 8.46 -7.65
CA PHE A 254 -10.08 9.47 -8.69
C PHE A 254 -11.38 10.21 -8.93
N GLU A 255 -11.27 11.49 -9.28
CA GLU A 255 -12.37 12.31 -9.79
C GLU A 255 -12.17 12.62 -11.27
N LYS A 256 -13.26 12.56 -12.03
CA LYS A 256 -13.24 12.89 -13.45
C LYS A 256 -13.18 14.40 -13.66
N LYS A 257 -12.32 14.86 -14.58
CA LYS A 257 -12.20 16.27 -14.94
C LYS A 257 -13.33 16.77 -15.83
#